data_AF-E1SM07-F1
#
_entry.id   AF-E1SM07-F1
#
_cell.length_a   1.000
_cell.length_b   1.000
_cell.length_c   1.000
_cell.angle_alpha   90.00
_cell.angle_beta   90.00
_cell.angle_gamma   90.00
#
_symmetry.space_group_name_H-M   'P 1'
#
loop_
_entity.id
_entity.type
_entity.pdbx_description
1 polymer ?
#
loop_
_entity_poly.entity_id
_entity_poly.type
_entity_poly.pdbx_seq_one_letter_code
_entity_poly.pdbx_strand_id
1 'polypeptide(L)'
;MNRLHCAIGALAIVSALVFADVAGSRDGHIRMGADSELEAWDAEAGQWLSPEQFWLAYAARNGGLTWGRGSDYPPYGEVKEGDTFMVELDSGPCLMEFFHKRWRRANDVRRWDTAFSDIGGCAKVVD
;
A
#
# COMPACT_ATOMS: atom_id res chain seq x y z
N MET A 1 -27.84 -26.12 60.94
CA MET A 1 -28.05 -24.71 60.55
C MET A 1 -26.67 -24.07 60.41
N ASN A 2 -26.29 -23.67 59.19
CA ASN A 2 -25.51 -22.46 58.91
C ASN A 2 -25.21 -22.39 57.40
N ARG A 3 -25.87 -21.43 56.75
CA ARG A 3 -25.57 -20.93 55.40
C ARG A 3 -24.49 -19.86 55.53
N LEU A 4 -23.53 -19.77 54.61
CA LEU A 4 -22.80 -18.54 54.26
C LEU A 4 -22.22 -18.77 52.84
N HIS A 5 -22.88 -18.29 51.79
CA HIS A 5 -22.54 -17.08 51.01
C HIS A 5 -21.08 -17.12 50.47
N CYS A 6 -20.84 -17.54 49.23
CA CYS A 6 -21.04 -16.83 47.95
C CYS A 6 -20.23 -15.52 47.86
N ALA A 7 -19.13 -15.56 47.11
CA ALA A 7 -18.48 -14.38 46.54
C ALA A 7 -17.79 -14.80 45.23
N ILE A 8 -18.56 -14.80 44.13
CA ILE A 8 -18.00 -14.87 42.77
C ILE A 8 -17.57 -13.45 42.43
N GLY A 9 -16.27 -13.19 42.54
CA GLY A 9 -15.67 -11.92 42.10
C GLY A 9 -15.65 -11.87 40.58
N ALA A 10 -16.51 -11.05 39.99
CA ALA A 10 -16.49 -10.75 38.56
C ALA A 10 -15.35 -9.75 38.27
N LEU A 11 -14.26 -10.24 37.68
CA LEU A 11 -13.17 -9.41 37.18
C LEU A 11 -13.57 -8.87 35.80
N ALA A 12 -14.07 -7.62 35.75
CA ALA A 12 -14.40 -6.95 34.51
C ALA A 12 -13.10 -6.48 33.82
N ILE A 13 -12.66 -7.21 32.80
CA ILE A 13 -11.56 -6.79 31.92
C ILE A 13 -12.11 -5.70 31.00
N VAL A 14 -11.78 -4.45 31.29
CA VAL A 14 -12.04 -3.32 30.40
C VAL A 14 -10.97 -3.35 29.31
N SER A 15 -11.29 -3.97 28.17
CA SER A 15 -10.47 -3.88 26.97
C SER A 15 -10.59 -2.48 26.37
N ALA A 16 -9.57 -1.65 26.58
CA ALA A 16 -9.45 -0.37 25.89
C ALA A 16 -9.08 -0.64 24.43
N LEU A 17 -10.03 -0.39 23.52
CA LEU A 17 -9.75 -0.33 22.09
C LEU A 17 -8.95 0.94 21.83
N VAL A 18 -7.67 0.79 21.52
CA VAL A 18 -6.83 1.89 21.05
C VAL A 18 -7.24 2.18 19.60
N PHE A 19 -7.96 3.27 19.39
CA PHE A 19 -8.22 3.79 18.05
C PHE A 19 -6.95 4.49 17.57
N ALA A 20 -6.21 3.86 16.67
CA ALA A 20 -5.14 4.54 15.94
C ALA A 20 -5.75 5.66 15.08
N ASP A 21 -5.09 6.81 15.05
CA ASP A 21 -5.50 7.98 14.25
C ASP A 21 -5.62 7.62 12.75
N VAL A 22 -6.85 7.33 12.32
CA VAL A 22 -7.26 7.22 10.91
C VAL A 22 -7.67 8.58 10.34
N ALA A 23 -7.81 9.60 11.20
CA ALA A 23 -8.32 10.91 10.83
C ALA A 23 -7.22 11.77 10.18
N GLY A 24 -7.11 11.71 8.85
CA GLY A 24 -6.38 12.72 8.05
C GLY A 24 -5.33 12.22 7.07
N SER A 25 -5.10 10.90 6.99
CA SER A 25 -4.16 10.35 6.00
C SER A 25 -4.83 10.22 4.63
N ARG A 26 -4.19 10.77 3.59
CA ARG A 26 -4.62 10.63 2.18
C ARG A 26 -4.08 9.33 1.58
N ASP A 27 -4.74 8.81 0.55
CA ASP A 27 -4.25 7.62 -0.17
C ASP A 27 -2.81 7.82 -0.65
N GLY A 28 -1.96 6.84 -0.36
CA GLY A 28 -0.53 6.89 -0.68
C GLY A 28 0.28 7.89 0.15
N HIS A 29 -0.22 8.35 1.31
CA HIS A 29 0.60 9.07 2.29
C HIS A 29 1.68 8.13 2.85
N ILE A 30 2.92 8.62 2.95
CA ILE A 30 4.05 7.85 3.51
C ILE A 30 4.38 8.33 4.93
N ARG A 31 4.64 7.39 5.84
CA ARG A 31 5.17 7.67 7.18
C ARG A 31 6.28 6.69 7.54
N MET A 32 6.96 6.98 8.65
CA MET A 32 7.78 6.01 9.36
C MET A 32 6.90 5.24 10.36
N GLY A 33 6.88 3.92 10.25
CA GLY A 33 6.19 3.00 11.15
C GLY A 33 6.95 2.76 12.46
N ALA A 34 6.35 1.97 13.36
CA ALA A 34 6.91 1.68 14.68
C ALA A 34 8.26 0.95 14.63
N ASP A 35 8.45 0.12 13.61
CA ASP A 35 9.68 -0.68 13.41
C ASP A 35 10.75 0.07 12.60
N SER A 36 10.61 1.39 12.40
CA SER A 36 11.46 2.20 11.51
C SER A 36 11.42 1.76 10.03
N GLU A 37 10.34 1.10 9.64
CA GLU A 37 10.02 0.77 8.26
C GLU A 37 9.09 1.82 7.66
N LEU A 38 9.22 2.08 6.35
CA LEU A 38 8.27 2.96 5.66
C LEU A 38 6.92 2.27 5.53
N GLU A 39 5.86 3.03 5.76
CA GLU A 39 4.48 2.60 5.58
C GLU A 39 3.73 3.59 4.69
N ALA A 40 2.84 3.07 3.86
CA ALA A 40 1.94 3.80 2.99
C ALA A 40 0.49 3.61 3.47
N TRP A 41 -0.25 4.70 3.59
CA TRP A 41 -1.68 4.65 3.90
C TRP A 41 -2.48 4.21 2.68
N ASP A 42 -3.15 3.08 2.79
CA ASP A 42 -4.14 2.63 1.80
C ASP A 42 -5.53 3.11 2.24
N ALA A 43 -6.08 4.10 1.53
CA ALA A 43 -7.34 4.71 1.92
C ALA A 43 -8.56 3.79 1.67
N GLU A 44 -8.45 2.87 0.72
CA GLU A 44 -9.50 1.90 0.40
C GLU A 44 -9.57 0.81 1.48
N ALA A 45 -8.41 0.27 1.88
CA ALA A 45 -8.30 -0.77 2.89
C ALA A 45 -8.31 -0.23 4.33
N GLY A 46 -8.20 1.09 4.51
CA GLY A 46 -8.21 1.76 5.80
C GLY A 46 -7.05 1.32 6.71
N GLN A 47 -5.87 1.05 6.15
CA GLN A 47 -4.72 0.54 6.90
C GLN A 47 -3.39 1.02 6.33
N TRP A 48 -2.36 0.96 7.17
CA TRP A 48 -0.97 1.17 6.77
C TRP A 48 -0.40 -0.13 6.21
N LEU A 49 0.22 -0.05 5.04
CA LEU A 49 0.84 -1.16 4.32
C LEU A 49 2.32 -0.83 4.06
N SER A 50 3.16 -1.82 3.76
CA SER A 50 4.46 -1.50 3.16
C SER A 50 4.25 -0.83 1.78
N PRO A 51 5.21 -0.04 1.27
CA PRO A 51 5.09 0.59 -0.05
C PRO A 51 4.79 -0.41 -1.18
N GLU A 52 5.42 -1.58 -1.18
CA GLU A 52 5.15 -2.63 -2.18
C GLU A 52 3.74 -3.22 -2.01
N GLN A 53 3.29 -3.47 -0.77
CA GLN A 53 1.93 -3.95 -0.53
C GLN A 53 0.88 -2.92 -0.96
N PHE A 54 1.12 -1.63 -0.75
CA PHE A 54 0.27 -0.56 -1.24
C PHE A 54 0.19 -0.59 -2.77
N TRP A 55 1.31 -0.74 -3.47
CA TRP A 55 1.32 -0.85 -4.93
C TRP A 55 0.55 -2.08 -5.43
N LEU A 56 0.73 -3.24 -4.79
CA LEU A 56 0.00 -4.46 -5.13
C LEU A 56 -1.50 -4.30 -4.90
N ALA A 57 -1.88 -3.70 -3.77
CA ALA A 57 -3.27 -3.43 -3.45
C ALA A 57 -3.90 -2.46 -4.46
N TYR A 58 -3.16 -1.40 -4.85
CA TYR A 58 -3.61 -0.45 -5.86
C TYR A 58 -3.77 -1.11 -7.23
N ALA A 59 -2.78 -1.88 -7.69
CA ALA A 59 -2.84 -2.59 -8.97
C ALA A 59 -4.06 -3.52 -9.05
N ALA A 60 -4.39 -4.20 -7.94
CA ALA A 60 -5.55 -5.07 -7.85
C ALA A 60 -6.90 -4.33 -7.96
N ARG A 61 -6.98 -3.06 -7.56
CA ARG A 61 -8.24 -2.28 -7.52
C ARG A 61 -8.36 -1.17 -8.59
N ASN A 62 -7.28 -0.82 -9.30
CA ASN A 62 -7.27 0.29 -10.25
C ASN A 62 -8.18 0.06 -11.49
N GLY A 63 -8.66 -1.16 -11.72
CA GLY A 63 -9.58 -1.49 -12.81
C GLY A 63 -8.91 -1.74 -14.17
N GLY A 64 -7.61 -1.48 -14.31
CA GLY A 64 -6.79 -1.91 -15.45
C GLY A 64 -6.26 -3.33 -15.29
N LEU A 65 -5.69 -3.89 -16.36
CA LEU A 65 -5.01 -5.18 -16.29
C LEU A 65 -3.70 -5.04 -15.53
N THR A 66 -3.43 -5.95 -14.59
CA THR A 66 -2.11 -6.07 -13.96
C THR A 66 -1.29 -7.10 -14.72
N TRP A 67 -0.21 -6.66 -15.37
CA TRP A 67 0.66 -7.49 -16.22
C TRP A 67 1.69 -8.31 -15.42
N GLY A 68 1.53 -8.41 -14.10
CA GLY A 68 2.45 -9.12 -13.22
C GLY A 68 3.72 -8.32 -12.92
N ARG A 69 4.82 -9.05 -12.70
CA ARG A 69 6.13 -8.50 -12.36
C ARG A 69 7.25 -9.05 -13.24
N GLY A 70 8.24 -8.23 -13.59
CA GLY A 70 9.40 -8.64 -14.40
C GLY A 70 10.25 -7.48 -14.91
N SER A 71 11.31 -7.78 -15.66
CA SER A 71 12.19 -6.77 -16.28
C SER A 71 11.76 -6.37 -17.69
N ASP A 72 11.04 -7.26 -18.38
CA ASP A 72 10.60 -7.04 -19.76
C ASP A 72 9.21 -6.39 -19.79
N TYR A 73 9.10 -5.25 -20.45
CA TYR A 73 7.82 -4.53 -20.54
C TYR A 73 6.80 -5.29 -21.38
N PRO A 74 5.51 -5.27 -21.00
CA PRO A 74 4.45 -5.86 -21.80
C PRO A 74 4.35 -5.28 -23.22
N PRO A 75 3.86 -6.07 -24.21
CA PRO A 75 3.75 -5.63 -25.59
C PRO A 75 2.82 -4.40 -25.74
N TYR A 76 3.34 -3.34 -26.35
CA TYR A 76 2.62 -2.07 -26.51
C TYR A 76 1.32 -2.17 -27.33
N GLY A 77 1.16 -3.21 -28.13
CA GLY A 77 -0.07 -3.46 -28.91
C GLY A 77 -1.23 -4.04 -28.10
N GLU A 78 -0.97 -4.53 -26.88
CA GLU A 78 -1.96 -5.22 -26.04
C GLU A 78 -2.36 -4.42 -24.79
N VAL A 79 -1.47 -3.54 -24.35
CA VAL A 79 -1.66 -2.69 -23.16
C VAL A 79 -2.69 -1.59 -23.41
N LYS A 80 -3.43 -1.26 -22.36
CA LYS A 80 -4.45 -0.20 -22.36
C LYS A 80 -4.14 0.83 -21.29
N GLU A 81 -4.72 2.02 -21.45
CA GLU A 81 -4.58 3.08 -20.46
C GLU A 81 -5.11 2.63 -19.10
N GLY A 82 -4.32 2.86 -18.05
CA GLY A 82 -4.60 2.41 -16.69
C GLY A 82 -4.09 1.00 -16.37
N ASP A 83 -3.58 0.25 -17.34
CA ASP A 83 -2.90 -1.02 -17.06
C ASP A 83 -1.67 -0.79 -16.17
N THR A 84 -1.36 -1.77 -15.33
CA THR A 84 -0.24 -1.69 -14.40
C THR A 84 0.76 -2.83 -14.61
N PHE A 85 2.01 -2.57 -14.27
CA PHE A 85 3.10 -3.54 -14.36
C PHE A 85 4.11 -3.26 -13.25
N MET A 86 4.55 -4.29 -12.53
CA MET A 86 5.62 -4.15 -11.55
C MET A 86 6.97 -4.41 -12.23
N VAL A 87 7.69 -3.35 -12.60
CA VAL A 87 9.01 -3.52 -13.20
C VAL A 87 10.02 -3.88 -12.11
N GLU A 88 10.85 -4.90 -12.36
CA GLU A 88 11.93 -5.34 -11.48
C GLU A 88 13.26 -4.76 -11.96
N LEU A 89 13.94 -4.03 -11.09
CA LEU A 89 15.30 -3.54 -11.29
C LEU A 89 16.20 -4.10 -10.19
N ASP A 90 17.51 -4.00 -10.39
CA ASP A 90 18.50 -4.39 -9.37
C ASP A 90 18.33 -3.63 -8.04
N SER A 91 17.75 -2.42 -8.07
CA SER A 91 17.45 -1.62 -6.88
C SER A 91 16.08 -1.89 -6.26
N GLY A 92 15.34 -2.86 -6.78
CA GLY A 92 14.01 -3.27 -6.28
C GLY A 92 12.88 -3.00 -7.29
N PRO A 93 11.63 -3.30 -6.90
CA PRO A 93 10.47 -3.14 -7.76
C PRO A 93 10.07 -1.66 -7.90
N CYS A 94 9.40 -1.34 -9.00
CA CYS A 94 8.66 -0.10 -9.16
C CYS A 94 7.32 -0.37 -9.84
N LEU A 95 6.25 0.18 -9.29
CA LEU A 95 4.95 0.10 -9.94
C LEU A 95 4.88 1.10 -11.11
N MET A 96 4.58 0.57 -12.29
CA MET A 96 4.33 1.32 -13.51
C MET A 96 2.83 1.33 -13.83
N GLU A 97 2.38 2.42 -14.46
CA GLU A 97 1.05 2.56 -15.05
C GLU A 97 1.17 3.00 -16.50
N PHE A 98 0.44 2.36 -17.40
CA PHE A 98 0.39 2.75 -18.80
C PHE A 98 -0.52 3.96 -18.96
N PHE A 99 0.06 5.11 -19.30
CA PHE A 99 -0.65 6.38 -19.33
C PHE A 99 -0.15 7.24 -20.49
N HIS A 100 -1.06 7.78 -21.29
CA HIS A 100 -0.73 8.54 -22.50
C HIS A 100 0.25 7.81 -23.44
N LYS A 101 -0.02 6.53 -23.74
CA LYS A 101 0.74 5.68 -24.68
C LYS A 101 2.15 5.27 -24.26
N ARG A 102 2.52 5.44 -22.99
CA ARG A 102 3.80 4.94 -22.45
C ARG A 102 3.67 4.48 -21.01
N TRP A 103 4.57 3.60 -20.58
CA TRP A 103 4.74 3.28 -19.18
C TRP A 103 5.30 4.47 -18.41
N ARG A 104 4.66 4.84 -17.31
CA ARG A 104 5.13 5.85 -16.36
C ARG A 104 5.16 5.23 -14.98
N ARG A 105 5.98 5.77 -14.06
CA ARG A 105 5.85 5.37 -12.65
C ARG A 105 4.43 5.69 -12.20
N ALA A 106 3.78 4.79 -11.47
CA ALA A 106 2.41 5.00 -11.02
C ALA A 106 2.29 6.30 -10.20
N ASN A 107 3.32 6.66 -9.43
CA ASN A 107 3.35 7.92 -8.69
C ASN A 107 3.32 9.18 -9.58
N ASP A 108 3.92 9.14 -10.78
CA ASP A 108 3.88 10.26 -11.72
C ASP A 108 2.47 10.49 -12.30
N VAL A 109 1.63 9.45 -12.29
CA VAL A 109 0.23 9.48 -12.73
C VAL A 109 -0.68 9.84 -11.55
N ARG A 110 -0.52 9.15 -10.41
CA ARG A 110 -1.44 9.20 -9.27
C ARG A 110 -1.14 10.27 -8.23
N ARG A 111 0.07 10.82 -8.22
CA ARG A 111 0.46 11.93 -7.35
C ARG A 111 0.22 11.62 -5.86
N TRP A 112 0.69 10.46 -5.42
CA TRP A 112 0.71 10.08 -4.01
C TRP A 112 1.77 10.91 -3.25
N ASP A 113 2.44 10.34 -2.24
CA ASP A 113 3.59 11.00 -1.65
C ASP A 113 4.80 11.03 -2.60
N THR A 114 5.56 12.12 -2.58
CA THR A 114 6.77 12.25 -3.40
C THR A 114 7.82 11.21 -3.05
N ALA A 115 7.83 10.72 -1.80
CA ALA A 115 8.73 9.67 -1.35
C ALA A 115 8.66 8.40 -2.22
N PHE A 116 7.50 8.06 -2.81
CA PHE A 116 7.37 6.90 -3.70
C PHE A 116 8.30 6.94 -4.91
N SER A 117 8.69 8.13 -5.38
CA SER A 117 9.62 8.26 -6.51
C SER A 117 11.04 7.83 -6.16
N ASP A 118 11.36 7.73 -4.86
CA ASP A 118 12.69 7.38 -4.35
C ASP A 118 12.74 5.95 -3.76
N ILE A 119 11.61 5.25 -3.70
CA ILE A 119 11.52 3.90 -3.12
C ILE A 119 11.86 2.83 -4.17
N GLY A 120 12.76 1.91 -3.80
CA GLY A 120 13.10 0.72 -4.58
C GLY A 120 13.62 1.02 -5.99
N GLY A 121 12.98 0.39 -6.99
CA GLY A 121 13.29 0.58 -8.40
C GLY A 121 12.93 1.96 -8.93
N CYS A 122 11.98 2.66 -8.31
CA CYS A 122 11.38 3.87 -8.88
C CYS A 122 12.37 5.04 -8.99
N ALA A 123 13.43 5.05 -8.18
CA ALA A 123 14.52 6.03 -8.25
C ALA A 123 15.36 5.89 -9.53
N LYS A 124 15.31 4.73 -10.19
CA LYS A 124 16.15 4.38 -11.35
C LYS A 124 15.34 4.21 -12.64
N VAL A 125 14.02 4.18 -12.56
CA VAL A 125 13.16 4.28 -13.74
C VAL A 125 13.22 5.70 -14.28
N VAL A 126 13.85 5.85 -15.44
CA VAL A 126 13.88 7.10 -16.23
C VAL A 126 12.83 7.02 -17.33
N ASP A 127 12.22 8.16 -17.66
CA ASP A 127 11.06 8.28 -18.54
C ASP A 127 11.36 8.54 -20.02
#